data_AF-A0A4R2R8M4-F1
#
_entry.id   AF-A0A4R2R8M4-F1
#
_cell.length_a   1.000
_cell.length_b   1.000
_cell.length_c   1.000
_cell.angle_alpha   90.00
_cell.angle_beta   90.00
_cell.angle_gamma   90.00
#
_symmetry.space_group_name_H-M   'P 1'
#
loop_
_entity.id
_entity.type
_entity.pdbx_description
1 polymer ?
#
loop_
_entity_poly.entity_id
_entity_poly.type
_entity_poly.pdbx_seq_one_letter_code
_entity_poly.pdbx_strand_id
1 'polypeptide(L)'
;PWRNSTPVIQQERTRRTGKSQEGGDRTPFTVILTSTPGDRIPITPNKRNVIVGVADVLGTPGKPAISPQSLSARVFPGQVQRRFPIDHSEECGLVWHRGETLTFGGDKQRRLLQILFAAYWSKSPVLRIAAVLEEAGYGSQVNTLKKAFGRRNDWQRFIRFDDGNCWIDP
;
A
#
# COMPACT_ATOMS: atom_id res chain seq x y z
N PRO A 1 34.51 19.64 -2.01
CA PRO A 1 34.54 18.47 -2.93
C PRO A 1 33.11 18.10 -3.36
N TRP A 2 32.73 18.59 -4.52
CA TRP A 2 31.45 18.35 -5.17
C TRP A 2 31.39 16.92 -5.72
N ARG A 3 30.29 16.20 -5.52
CA ARG A 3 29.87 15.12 -6.43
C ARG A 3 28.44 15.39 -6.86
N ASN A 4 28.31 15.62 -8.15
CA ASN A 4 27.07 15.79 -8.90
C ASN A 4 26.21 14.53 -8.76
N SER A 5 24.99 14.68 -8.25
CA SER A 5 23.89 13.75 -8.53
C SER A 5 22.86 14.49 -9.36
N THR A 6 22.93 14.26 -10.66
CA THR A 6 21.96 14.74 -11.64
C THR A 6 20.57 14.20 -11.26
N PRO A 7 19.54 15.04 -11.08
CA PRO A 7 18.19 14.54 -10.85
C PRO A 7 17.68 13.88 -12.13
N VAL A 8 17.32 12.59 -12.03
CA VAL A 8 16.63 11.87 -13.10
C VAL A 8 15.20 12.39 -13.16
N ILE A 9 14.94 13.30 -14.09
CA ILE A 9 13.59 13.76 -14.43
C ILE A 9 12.93 12.63 -15.22
N GLN A 10 12.11 11.81 -14.57
CA GLN A 10 11.21 10.92 -15.30
C GLN A 10 10.04 11.75 -15.85
N GLN A 11 10.16 12.18 -17.11
CA GLN A 11 9.04 12.68 -17.89
C GLN A 11 8.22 11.49 -18.38
N GLU A 12 7.02 11.30 -17.85
CA GLU A 12 6.08 10.32 -18.41
C GLU A 12 4.84 11.02 -18.96
N ARG A 13 4.59 10.78 -20.25
CA ARG A 13 3.63 11.50 -21.09
C ARG A 13 2.34 10.70 -21.17
N THR A 14 1.33 11.00 -20.34
CA THR A 14 0.04 10.32 -20.42
C THR A 14 -1.00 11.18 -21.16
N ARG A 15 -1.34 10.80 -22.39
CA ARG A 15 -2.54 11.31 -23.09
C ARG A 15 -3.78 10.64 -22.49
N ARG A 16 -4.72 11.40 -21.94
CA ARG A 16 -6.09 10.94 -21.70
C ARG A 16 -7.05 11.64 -22.66
N THR A 17 -7.67 10.86 -23.54
CA THR A 17 -8.84 11.27 -24.34
C THR A 17 -10.10 10.93 -23.55
N GLY A 18 -10.69 11.92 -22.88
CA GLY A 18 -12.05 11.85 -22.37
C GLY A 18 -13.01 12.42 -23.40
N LYS A 19 -13.96 11.63 -23.90
CA LYS A 19 -15.09 12.12 -24.70
C LYS A 19 -16.10 12.81 -23.78
N SER A 20 -16.31 14.10 -23.98
CA SER A 20 -17.60 14.76 -23.78
C SER A 20 -17.65 15.97 -24.71
N GLN A 21 -18.66 15.99 -25.57
CA GLN A 21 -18.95 17.05 -26.52
C GLN A 21 -19.46 18.29 -25.77
N GLU A 22 -18.73 19.40 -25.85
CA GLU A 22 -19.24 20.70 -26.29
C GLU A 22 -18.09 21.70 -26.40
N GLY A 23 -18.23 22.63 -27.34
CA GLY A 23 -17.16 23.40 -27.96
C GLY A 23 -16.32 24.25 -27.00
N GLY A 24 -15.01 24.04 -27.10
CA GLY A 24 -13.97 24.81 -26.45
C GLY A 24 -12.70 23.99 -26.59
N ASP A 25 -11.68 24.51 -27.27
CA ASP A 25 -10.38 23.86 -27.48
C ASP A 25 -9.68 23.64 -26.12
N ARG A 26 -10.14 22.62 -25.37
CA ARG A 26 -9.52 22.16 -24.14
C ARG A 26 -8.31 21.36 -24.55
N THR A 27 -7.25 22.08 -24.89
CA THR A 27 -5.93 21.47 -25.02
C THR A 27 -5.65 20.70 -23.73
N PRO A 28 -5.34 19.39 -23.80
CA PRO A 28 -5.08 18.60 -22.60
C PRO A 28 -3.84 19.18 -21.90
N PHE A 29 -4.02 19.64 -20.67
CA PHE A 29 -2.92 20.08 -19.83
C PHE A 29 -2.45 18.95 -18.93
N THR A 30 -1.14 18.85 -18.73
CA THR A 30 -0.53 17.82 -17.89
C THR A 30 -0.13 18.45 -16.55
N VAL A 31 -0.58 17.88 -15.44
CA VAL A 31 -0.12 18.30 -14.11
C VAL A 31 1.01 17.38 -13.68
N ILE A 32 2.17 17.96 -13.33
CA ILE A 32 3.35 17.25 -12.83
C ILE A 32 3.51 17.62 -11.37
N LEU A 33 3.44 16.63 -10.49
CA LEU A 33 3.68 16.83 -9.05
C LEU A 33 5.16 16.60 -8.75
N THR A 34 5.76 17.49 -7.97
CA THR A 34 7.18 17.39 -7.59
C THR A 34 7.37 17.56 -6.09
N SER A 35 8.36 16.85 -5.53
CA SER A 35 8.84 17.05 -4.16
C SER A 35 9.74 18.29 -4.02
N THR A 36 10.17 18.87 -5.15
CA THR A 36 10.89 20.14 -5.17
C THR A 36 9.93 21.26 -4.72
N PRO A 37 10.30 22.02 -3.67
CA PRO A 37 9.56 23.20 -3.24
C PRO A 37 9.27 24.17 -4.40
N GLY A 38 8.07 24.76 -4.43
CA GLY A 38 7.57 25.56 -5.56
C GLY A 38 8.48 26.71 -5.98
N ASP A 39 9.20 27.30 -5.03
CA ASP A 39 10.20 28.36 -5.21
C ASP A 39 11.45 27.91 -5.99
N ARG A 40 11.66 26.60 -6.12
CA ARG A 40 12.81 26.00 -6.82
C ARG A 40 12.43 25.27 -8.10
N ILE A 41 11.17 25.37 -8.53
CA ILE A 41 10.71 24.77 -9.79
C ILE A 41 11.15 25.69 -10.94
N PRO A 42 11.92 25.18 -11.93
CA PRO A 42 12.29 25.99 -13.09
C PRO A 42 11.02 26.42 -13.84
N ILE A 43 10.86 27.72 -14.04
CA ILE A 43 9.74 28.29 -14.82
C ILE A 43 9.83 27.70 -16.23
N THR A 44 8.97 26.74 -16.51
CA THR A 44 8.97 26.07 -17.81
C THR A 44 8.10 26.91 -18.75
N PRO A 45 8.62 27.38 -19.91
CA PRO A 45 7.85 28.23 -20.83
C PRO A 45 6.71 27.49 -21.55
N ASN A 46 6.57 26.18 -21.33
CA ASN A 46 5.58 25.37 -22.00
C ASN A 46 4.23 25.42 -21.26
N LYS A 47 3.32 26.28 -21.73
CA LYS A 47 1.95 26.51 -21.21
C LYS A 47 1.05 25.26 -21.12
N ARG A 48 1.48 24.10 -21.64
CA ARG A 48 0.70 22.86 -21.63
C ARG A 48 0.92 21.99 -20.40
N ASN A 49 2.00 22.21 -19.64
CA ASN A 49 2.32 21.41 -18.46
C ASN A 49 2.40 22.33 -17.23
N VAL A 50 1.65 22.02 -16.19
CA VAL A 50 1.66 22.73 -14.91
C VAL A 50 2.45 21.89 -13.92
N ILE A 51 3.55 22.42 -13.40
CA ILE A 51 4.35 21.75 -12.36
C ILE A 51 3.96 22.33 -11.00
N VAL A 52 3.60 21.48 -10.05
CA VAL A 52 3.15 21.91 -8.71
C VAL A 52 3.95 21.16 -7.64
N GLY A 53 4.46 21.90 -6.66
CA GLY A 53 5.09 21.33 -5.48
C GLY A 53 4.06 20.60 -4.63
N VAL A 54 4.37 19.38 -4.17
CA VAL A 54 3.46 18.60 -3.31
C VAL A 54 3.15 19.34 -2.00
N ALA A 55 4.11 20.08 -1.46
CA ALA A 55 3.92 20.92 -0.27
C ALA A 55 2.84 22.00 -0.50
N ASP A 56 2.80 22.59 -1.69
CA ASP A 56 1.86 23.65 -2.05
C ASP A 56 0.43 23.10 -2.19
N VAL A 57 0.28 21.85 -2.65
CA VAL A 57 -1.00 21.14 -2.72
C VAL A 57 -1.60 20.86 -1.33
N LEU A 58 -0.74 20.59 -0.34
CA LEU A 58 -1.15 20.29 1.04
C LEU A 58 -1.51 21.54 1.84
N GLY A 59 -0.97 22.70 1.47
CA GLY A 59 -1.18 23.99 2.14
C GLY A 59 -2.44 24.76 1.70
N THR A 60 -3.09 24.38 0.61
CA THR A 60 -4.22 25.15 0.04
C THR A 60 -5.52 24.97 0.84
N PRO A 61 -6.22 26.07 1.22
CA PRO A 61 -7.55 25.98 1.78
C PRO A 61 -8.53 25.40 0.75
N GLY A 62 -9.28 24.36 1.15
CA GLY A 62 -10.05 23.53 0.21
C GLY A 62 -9.33 22.28 -0.29
N LYS A 63 -8.30 21.81 0.45
CA LYS A 63 -7.59 20.52 0.35
C LYS A 63 -8.03 19.66 -0.83
N PRO A 64 -7.30 19.63 -1.96
CA PRO A 64 -7.59 18.68 -3.01
C PRO A 64 -7.50 17.26 -2.42
N ALA A 65 -8.66 16.59 -2.34
CA ALA A 65 -8.77 15.23 -1.85
C ALA A 65 -8.22 14.28 -2.93
N ILE A 66 -6.91 14.15 -2.99
CA ILE A 66 -6.28 13.12 -3.81
C ILE A 66 -6.47 11.80 -3.06
N SER A 67 -7.39 10.96 -3.55
CA SER A 67 -7.55 9.60 -3.03
C SER A 67 -6.20 8.87 -3.14
N PRO A 68 -5.63 8.40 -2.03
CA PRO A 68 -4.39 7.63 -2.05
C PRO A 68 -4.49 6.42 -2.98
N GLN A 69 -5.66 5.78 -3.06
CA GLN A 69 -5.94 4.65 -3.94
C GLN A 69 -5.85 5.05 -5.43
N SER A 70 -6.39 6.22 -5.78
CA SER A 70 -6.36 6.76 -7.14
C SER A 70 -4.96 7.19 -7.57
N LEU A 71 -4.14 7.67 -6.63
CA LEU A 71 -2.75 8.01 -6.86
C LEU A 71 -1.90 6.74 -7.01
N SER A 72 -2.02 5.79 -6.09
CA SER A 72 -1.29 4.52 -6.11
C SER A 72 -1.57 3.72 -7.38
N ALA A 73 -2.81 3.65 -7.84
CA ALA A 73 -3.19 2.97 -9.09
C ALA A 73 -2.56 3.59 -10.35
N ARG A 74 -2.16 4.87 -10.29
CA ARG A 74 -1.52 5.56 -11.41
C ARG A 74 0.00 5.51 -11.35
N VAL A 75 0.58 5.49 -10.15
CA VAL A 75 2.04 5.40 -9.96
C VAL A 75 2.52 3.95 -10.14
N PHE A 76 1.68 2.96 -9.80
CA PHE A 76 2.04 1.55 -9.90
C PHE A 76 1.00 0.76 -10.73
N PRO A 77 0.93 0.96 -12.06
CA PRO A 77 -0.12 0.39 -12.90
C PRO A 77 -0.11 -1.15 -13.01
N GLY A 78 0.88 -1.83 -12.42
CA GLY A 78 0.96 -3.30 -12.33
C GLY A 78 0.91 -3.88 -10.91
N GLN A 79 0.93 -3.04 -9.87
CA GLN A 79 0.53 -3.47 -8.53
C GLN A 79 -0.98 -3.24 -8.46
N VAL A 80 -1.74 -4.33 -8.54
CA VAL A 80 -3.13 -4.40 -8.02
C VAL A 80 -3.21 -3.54 -6.77
N GLN A 81 -4.27 -2.75 -6.58
CA GLN A 81 -4.48 -1.79 -5.49
C GLN A 81 -4.23 -2.39 -4.10
N ARG A 82 -2.96 -2.61 -3.76
CA ARG A 82 -2.54 -3.30 -2.55
C ARG A 82 -2.64 -2.30 -1.43
N ARG A 83 -3.24 -2.73 -0.32
CA ARG A 83 -3.23 -1.95 0.90
C ARG A 83 -1.81 -1.93 1.45
N PHE A 84 -1.15 -0.79 1.41
CA PHE A 84 0.11 -0.61 2.12
C PHE A 84 -0.17 -0.29 3.59
N PRO A 85 0.65 -0.74 4.55
CA PRO A 85 1.90 -1.53 4.41
C PRO A 85 1.72 -3.06 4.28
N ILE A 86 0.52 -3.59 4.48
CA ILE A 86 0.21 -5.02 4.41
C ILE A 86 -1.11 -5.32 3.69
N ASP A 87 -1.09 -6.34 2.84
CA ASP A 87 -2.27 -6.86 2.14
C ASP A 87 -2.18 -8.38 1.94
N HIS A 88 -3.25 -9.02 1.48
CA HIS A 88 -3.29 -10.46 1.24
C HIS A 88 -4.17 -10.84 0.05
N SER A 89 -3.90 -12.00 -0.55
CA SER A 89 -4.83 -12.64 -1.50
C SER A 89 -6.12 -13.05 -0.78
N GLU A 90 -7.21 -13.26 -1.51
CA GLU A 90 -8.52 -13.72 -0.99
C GLU A 90 -8.38 -14.89 0.01
N GLU A 91 -7.65 -15.94 -0.37
CA GLU A 91 -7.43 -17.13 0.46
C GLU A 91 -6.24 -17.03 1.42
N CYS A 92 -5.62 -15.86 1.58
CA CYS A 92 -4.39 -15.67 2.35
C CYS A 92 -3.22 -16.61 1.96
N GLY A 93 -3.25 -17.19 0.75
CA GLY A 93 -2.14 -17.96 0.21
C GLY A 93 -0.93 -17.10 -0.15
N LEU A 94 -1.14 -15.81 -0.37
CA LEU A 94 -0.10 -14.79 -0.54
C LEU A 94 -0.37 -13.64 0.45
N VAL A 95 0.67 -13.21 1.15
CA VAL A 95 0.68 -11.98 1.96
C VAL A 95 1.72 -11.05 1.38
N TRP A 96 1.31 -9.82 1.07
CA TRP A 96 2.21 -8.75 0.63
C TRP A 96 2.55 -7.87 1.81
N HIS A 97 3.82 -7.83 2.21
CA HIS A 97 4.29 -7.05 3.36
C HIS A 97 5.47 -6.19 2.94
N ARG A 98 5.33 -4.85 3.03
CA ARG A 98 6.40 -3.88 2.73
C ARG A 98 7.13 -4.11 1.39
N GLY A 99 6.38 -4.51 0.37
CA GLY A 99 6.91 -4.78 -0.97
C GLY A 99 7.40 -6.21 -1.21
N GLU A 100 7.45 -7.05 -0.18
CA GLU A 100 7.79 -8.47 -0.30
C GLU A 100 6.53 -9.35 -0.35
N THR A 101 6.66 -10.54 -0.93
CA THR A 101 5.56 -11.53 -1.02
C THR A 101 5.92 -12.77 -0.20
N LEU A 102 5.06 -13.11 0.75
CA LEU A 102 5.16 -14.29 1.59
C LEU A 102 4.08 -15.29 1.16
N THR A 103 4.48 -16.51 0.80
CA THR A 103 3.55 -17.55 0.34
C THR A 103 3.19 -18.51 1.46
N PHE A 104 1.91 -18.74 1.74
CA PHE A 104 1.45 -19.69 2.75
C PHE A 104 0.72 -20.86 2.07
N GLY A 105 1.20 -22.07 2.31
CA GLY A 105 0.68 -23.29 1.65
C GLY A 105 -0.36 -24.05 2.45
N GLY A 106 -0.27 -24.03 3.80
CA GLY A 106 -1.13 -24.87 4.64
C GLY A 106 -2.52 -24.28 4.86
N ASP A 107 -3.55 -25.09 4.69
CA ASP A 107 -4.96 -24.64 4.82
C ASP A 107 -5.25 -24.04 6.20
N LYS A 108 -4.77 -24.67 7.27
CA LYS A 108 -4.91 -24.14 8.64
C LYS A 108 -4.15 -22.84 8.85
N GLN A 109 -2.99 -22.67 8.20
CA GLN A 109 -2.22 -21.43 8.26
C GLN A 109 -2.95 -20.30 7.53
N ARG A 110 -3.50 -20.60 6.35
CA ARG A 110 -4.33 -19.66 5.58
C ARG A 110 -5.56 -19.24 6.35
N ARG A 111 -6.26 -20.20 6.97
CA ARG A 111 -7.43 -19.90 7.80
C ARG A 111 -7.09 -19.03 9.01
N LEU A 112 -5.98 -19.32 9.68
CA LEU A 112 -5.47 -18.49 10.77
C LEU A 112 -5.20 -17.05 10.30
N LEU A 113 -4.57 -16.88 9.14
CA LEU A 113 -4.31 -15.57 8.55
C LEU A 113 -5.61 -14.83 8.21
N GLN A 114 -6.62 -15.52 7.66
CA GLN A 114 -7.94 -14.92 7.39
C GLN A 114 -8.56 -14.32 8.66
N ILE A 115 -8.51 -15.04 9.79
CA ILE A 115 -9.04 -14.57 11.08
C ILE A 115 -8.28 -13.32 11.55
N LEU A 116 -6.94 -13.36 11.51
CA LEU A 116 -6.10 -12.22 11.90
C LEU A 116 -6.33 -10.99 11.01
N PHE A 117 -6.45 -11.17 9.70
CA PHE A 117 -6.71 -10.07 8.78
C PHE A 117 -8.12 -9.51 8.95
N ALA A 118 -9.13 -10.34 9.20
CA ALA A 118 -10.48 -9.89 9.51
C ALA A 118 -10.50 -8.99 10.76
N ALA A 119 -9.80 -9.40 11.83
CA ALA A 119 -9.63 -8.62 13.05
C ALA A 119 -8.85 -7.32 12.85
N TYR A 120 -7.78 -7.37 12.06
CA TYR A 120 -7.00 -6.19 11.70
C TYR A 120 -7.85 -5.17 10.92
N TRP A 121 -8.61 -5.62 9.91
CA TRP A 121 -9.46 -4.73 9.10
C TRP A 121 -10.70 -4.22 9.84
N SER A 122 -11.20 -4.95 10.84
CA SER A 122 -12.30 -4.49 11.71
C SER A 122 -11.85 -3.50 12.80
N LYS A 123 -10.56 -3.14 12.85
CA LYS A 123 -9.95 -2.30 13.90
C LYS A 123 -10.03 -2.91 15.30
N SER A 124 -10.18 -4.22 15.42
CA SER A 124 -10.09 -4.97 16.69
C SER A 124 -8.96 -6.00 16.61
N PRO A 125 -7.69 -5.56 16.56
CA PRO A 125 -6.59 -6.37 16.04
C PRO A 125 -6.06 -7.44 17.01
N VAL A 126 -6.37 -7.33 18.31
CA VAL A 126 -5.84 -8.23 19.34
C VAL A 126 -6.78 -9.41 19.55
N LEU A 127 -6.27 -10.62 19.32
CA LEU A 127 -6.98 -11.87 19.48
C LEU A 127 -6.24 -12.83 20.42
N ARG A 128 -6.97 -13.69 21.12
CA ARG A 128 -6.37 -14.75 21.95
C ARG A 128 -5.81 -15.85 21.04
N ILE A 129 -4.54 -16.22 21.24
CA ILE A 129 -3.87 -17.26 20.44
C ILE A 129 -4.66 -18.57 20.47
N ALA A 130 -5.16 -18.97 21.64
CA ALA A 130 -5.95 -20.20 21.79
C ALA A 130 -7.21 -20.18 20.93
N ALA A 131 -7.96 -19.07 20.95
CA ALA A 131 -9.18 -18.91 20.17
C ALA A 131 -8.90 -18.93 18.66
N VAL A 132 -7.84 -18.22 18.22
CA VAL A 132 -7.45 -18.20 16.81
C VAL A 132 -7.02 -19.59 16.32
N LEU A 133 -6.28 -20.34 17.13
CA LEU A 133 -5.84 -21.69 16.76
C LEU A 133 -7.02 -22.66 16.68
N GLU A 134 -7.93 -22.59 17.65
CA GLU A 134 -9.16 -23.39 17.67
C GLU A 134 -10.04 -23.10 16.46
N GLU A 135 -10.32 -21.82 16.19
CA GLU A 135 -11.15 -21.40 15.05
C GLU A 135 -10.49 -21.71 13.70
N ALA A 136 -9.16 -21.71 13.63
CA ALA A 136 -8.42 -22.18 12.46
C ALA A 136 -8.35 -23.72 12.32
N GLY A 137 -8.97 -24.46 13.24
CA GLY A 137 -9.07 -25.92 13.19
C GLY A 137 -7.79 -26.65 13.64
N TYR A 138 -6.93 -26.00 14.42
CA TYR A 138 -5.79 -26.68 15.04
C TYR A 138 -6.26 -27.54 16.23
N GLY A 139 -5.69 -28.74 16.35
CA GLY A 139 -5.94 -29.60 17.51
C GLY A 139 -5.10 -29.16 18.72
N SER A 140 -5.41 -29.71 19.89
CA SER A 140 -4.80 -29.40 21.19
C SER A 140 -3.26 -29.51 21.22
N GLN A 141 -2.65 -30.28 20.32
CA GLN A 141 -1.20 -30.42 20.19
C GLN A 141 -0.50 -29.13 19.72
N VAL A 142 -1.19 -28.29 18.94
CA VAL A 142 -0.69 -27.02 18.40
C VAL A 142 -1.23 -25.89 19.26
N ASN A 143 -0.44 -25.50 20.26
CA ASN A 143 -0.82 -24.49 21.27
C ASN A 143 -0.05 -23.16 21.15
N THR A 144 0.76 -23.00 20.10
CA THR A 144 1.52 -21.75 19.86
C THR A 144 1.54 -21.42 18.37
N LEU A 145 1.68 -20.14 18.04
CA LEU A 145 1.88 -19.70 16.65
C LEU A 145 3.14 -20.31 16.04
N LYS A 146 4.22 -20.46 16.82
CA LYS A 146 5.44 -21.13 16.38
C LYS A 146 5.17 -22.57 15.91
N LYS A 147 4.34 -23.33 16.64
CA LYS A 147 3.93 -24.67 16.18
C LYS A 147 3.02 -24.62 14.95
N ALA A 148 2.12 -23.65 14.87
CA ALA A 148 1.18 -23.49 13.76
C ALA A 148 1.88 -23.18 12.42
N PHE A 149 2.93 -22.36 12.47
CA PHE A 149 3.75 -21.99 11.31
C PHE A 149 5.00 -22.88 11.11
N GLY A 150 5.29 -23.78 12.04
CA GLY A 150 6.38 -24.73 11.95
C GLY A 150 7.76 -24.06 12.01
N ARG A 151 8.66 -24.44 11.09
CA ARG A 151 10.04 -23.92 11.05
C ARG A 151 10.16 -22.54 10.41
N ARG A 152 9.08 -22.01 9.83
CA ARG A 152 9.10 -20.68 9.22
C ARG A 152 9.05 -19.60 10.28
N ASN A 153 9.77 -18.50 10.05
CA ASN A 153 9.85 -17.34 10.95
C ASN A 153 9.45 -16.03 10.26
N ASP A 154 9.20 -16.05 8.96
CA ASP A 154 8.86 -14.88 8.15
C ASP A 154 7.51 -14.25 8.51
N TRP A 155 6.59 -15.04 9.06
CA TRP A 155 5.32 -14.54 9.62
C TRP A 155 5.51 -13.59 10.82
N GLN A 156 6.62 -13.69 11.56
CA GLN A 156 6.91 -12.80 12.70
C GLN A 156 7.22 -11.37 12.28
N ARG A 157 7.39 -11.12 10.98
CA ARG A 157 7.62 -9.79 10.42
C ARG A 157 6.41 -8.88 10.54
N PHE A 158 5.21 -9.47 10.60
CA PHE A 158 3.95 -8.73 10.62
C PHE A 158 2.93 -9.27 11.62
N ILE A 159 3.19 -10.41 12.25
CA ILE A 159 2.37 -10.94 13.34
C ILE A 159 3.16 -10.81 14.64
N ARG A 160 2.58 -10.10 15.60
CA ARG A 160 3.08 -10.00 16.97
C ARG A 160 2.28 -10.92 17.87
N PHE A 161 2.92 -11.33 18.95
CA PHE A 161 2.28 -12.09 19.99
C PHE A 161 2.91 -11.76 21.33
N ASP A 162 2.06 -11.60 22.34
CA ASP A 162 2.45 -11.35 23.72
C ASP A 162 1.32 -11.76 24.66
N ASP A 163 1.68 -12.23 25.86
CA ASP A 163 0.75 -12.65 26.91
C ASP A 163 -0.45 -13.51 26.43
N GLY A 164 -0.18 -14.48 25.56
CA GLY A 164 -1.22 -15.37 25.00
C GLY A 164 -2.15 -14.71 23.97
N ASN A 165 -1.84 -13.49 23.54
CA ASN A 165 -2.54 -12.76 22.48
C ASN A 165 -1.67 -12.65 21.22
N CYS A 166 -2.31 -12.37 20.10
CA CYS A 166 -1.67 -12.10 18.82
C CYS A 166 -2.41 -11.03 18.04
N TRP A 167 -1.68 -10.30 17.20
CA TRP A 167 -2.22 -9.25 16.33
C TRP A 167 -1.32 -9.02 15.12
N ILE A 168 -1.88 -8.40 14.08
CA ILE A 168 -1.12 -7.90 12.93
C ILE A 168 -0.56 -6.52 13.27
N ASP A 169 0.75 -6.36 13.07
CA ASP A 169 1.52 -5.12 13.24
C ASP A 169 2.47 -4.97 12.03
N PRO A 170 2.05 -4.24 10.99
CA PRO A 170 2.70 -4.29 9.69
C PRO A 170 3.87 -3.32 9.47
#